data_AF-A0A399T246-F1
#
_entry.id   AF-A0A399T246-F1
#
_cell.length_a   1.000
_cell.length_b   1.000
_cell.length_c   1.000
_cell.angle_alpha   90.00
_cell.angle_beta   90.00
_cell.angle_gamma   90.00
#
_symmetry.space_group_name_H-M   'P 1'
#
loop_
_entity.id
_entity.type
_entity.pdbx_description
1 polymer ?
#
loop_
_entity_poly.entity_id
_entity_poly.type
_entity_poly.pdbx_seq_one_letter_code
_entity_poly.pdbx_strand_id
1 'polypeptide(L)'
;MPSKTESGHAINVATFNDLISFVNGYGSAYNPSNEALALPQLQTLAASAGTLLDAVYTAQAPYNAAVAAREVAFAPLSKLVTRVMSFLKASGVTPEVYDSVLTVARKIKGARASAKPKTVPADGGEEPVAEVRTVSSSQMSYDSREENFGRFIQLLAAIPQYAPNEEELQVATLTAQGEDLKAKNAAVINASVPLSNARIARDEVLYTPVSGLCDIALTVKSYVMAVFGASSPQYKQIGKLRFTKQKI
;
A
#
# COMPACT_ATOMS: atom_id res chain seq x y z
N MET A 1 -26.34 -17.43 -10.44
CA MET A 1 -26.05 -16.04 -10.03
C MET A 1 -25.01 -16.10 -8.94
N PRO A 2 -23.94 -15.29 -9.00
CA PRO A 2 -22.92 -15.25 -7.96
C PRO A 2 -23.54 -14.90 -6.60
N SER A 3 -22.81 -15.22 -5.54
CA SER A 3 -23.25 -15.13 -4.14
C SER A 3 -23.80 -13.73 -3.81
N LYS A 4 -24.87 -13.68 -3.00
CA LYS A 4 -25.62 -12.43 -2.67
C LYS A 4 -24.86 -11.47 -1.73
N THR A 5 -23.62 -11.81 -1.35
CA THR A 5 -22.81 -11.06 -0.37
C THR A 5 -21.49 -10.54 -0.94
N GLU A 6 -21.13 -10.91 -2.18
CA GLU A 6 -19.91 -10.40 -2.81
C GLU A 6 -20.05 -8.90 -3.10
N SER A 7 -18.99 -8.15 -2.78
CA SER A 7 -18.93 -6.71 -3.00
C SER A 7 -17.51 -6.34 -3.44
N GLY A 8 -17.39 -5.26 -4.22
CA GLY A 8 -16.11 -4.76 -4.71
C GLY A 8 -16.27 -3.94 -5.98
N HIS A 9 -15.19 -3.30 -6.41
CA HIS A 9 -15.20 -2.46 -7.62
C HIS A 9 -15.60 -3.27 -8.87
N ALA A 10 -14.96 -4.44 -9.08
CA ALA A 10 -15.28 -5.33 -10.20
C ALA A 10 -16.71 -5.88 -10.12
N ILE A 11 -17.20 -6.19 -8.91
CA ILE A 11 -18.57 -6.66 -8.70
C ILE A 11 -19.59 -5.57 -9.07
N ASN A 12 -19.34 -4.30 -8.71
CA ASN A 12 -20.20 -3.20 -9.13
C ASN A 12 -20.26 -3.08 -10.66
N VAL A 13 -19.12 -3.19 -11.36
CA VAL A 13 -19.08 -3.13 -12.83
C VAL A 13 -19.81 -4.32 -13.47
N ALA A 14 -19.59 -5.53 -12.98
CA ALA A 14 -20.32 -6.72 -13.45
C ALA A 14 -21.84 -6.58 -13.21
N THR A 15 -22.23 -6.11 -12.03
CA THR A 15 -23.64 -5.88 -11.68
C THR A 15 -24.27 -4.77 -12.53
N PHE A 16 -23.48 -3.79 -12.96
CA PHE A 16 -23.94 -2.74 -13.89
C PHE A 16 -24.18 -3.29 -15.29
N ASN A 17 -23.33 -4.20 -15.77
CA ASN A 17 -23.57 -4.90 -17.04
C ASN A 17 -24.83 -5.78 -17.00
N ASP A 18 -25.12 -6.42 -15.86
CA ASP A 18 -26.39 -7.13 -15.65
C ASP A 18 -27.59 -6.17 -15.74
N LEU A 19 -27.49 -5.01 -15.08
CA LEU A 19 -28.52 -3.96 -15.13
C LEU A 19 -28.76 -3.48 -16.57
N ILE A 20 -27.70 -3.19 -17.33
CA ILE A 20 -27.76 -2.79 -18.74
C ILE A 20 -28.42 -3.87 -19.59
N SER A 21 -28.09 -5.14 -19.37
CA SER A 21 -28.69 -6.26 -20.12
C SER A 21 -30.20 -6.35 -19.90
N PHE A 22 -30.67 -6.19 -18.65
CA PHE A 22 -32.12 -6.15 -18.37
C PHE A 22 -32.80 -4.96 -19.03
N VAL A 23 -32.21 -3.78 -18.87
CA VAL A 23 -32.73 -2.53 -19.43
C VAL A 23 -32.82 -2.58 -20.95
N ASN A 24 -31.80 -3.12 -21.62
CA ASN A 24 -31.82 -3.37 -23.06
C ASN A 24 -32.97 -4.32 -23.46
N GLY A 25 -33.19 -5.38 -22.68
CA GLY A 25 -34.27 -6.34 -22.88
C GLY A 25 -35.68 -5.76 -22.71
N TYR A 26 -35.83 -4.59 -22.07
CA TYR A 26 -37.11 -3.89 -21.96
C TYR A 26 -37.52 -3.16 -23.25
N GLY A 27 -36.61 -3.00 -24.21
CA GLY A 27 -36.90 -2.39 -25.51
C GLY A 27 -37.46 -0.97 -25.38
N SER A 28 -38.47 -0.65 -26.21
CA SER A 28 -39.07 0.71 -26.26
C SER A 28 -39.77 1.16 -24.98
N ALA A 29 -40.08 0.23 -24.07
CA ALA A 29 -40.64 0.58 -22.77
C ALA A 29 -39.60 1.24 -21.83
N TYR A 30 -38.30 1.08 -22.12
CA TYR A 30 -37.24 1.85 -21.48
C TYR A 30 -36.87 3.06 -22.34
N ASN A 31 -37.40 4.23 -21.97
CA ASN A 31 -37.23 5.47 -22.72
C ASN A 31 -37.02 6.68 -21.76
N PRO A 32 -35.89 6.73 -21.04
CA PRO A 32 -35.66 7.78 -20.05
C PRO A 32 -35.45 9.14 -20.72
N SER A 33 -36.05 10.19 -20.15
CA SER A 33 -35.79 11.58 -20.57
C SER A 33 -34.45 12.12 -20.06
N ASN A 34 -33.88 11.50 -19.02
CA ASN A 34 -32.54 11.79 -18.54
C ASN A 34 -31.52 11.09 -19.44
N GLU A 35 -30.74 11.85 -20.18
CA GLU A 35 -29.71 11.36 -21.11
C GLU A 35 -28.68 10.43 -20.43
N ALA A 36 -28.34 10.68 -19.17
CA ALA A 36 -27.39 9.84 -18.42
C ALA A 36 -27.90 8.40 -18.20
N LEU A 37 -29.21 8.18 -18.32
CA LEU A 37 -29.81 6.85 -18.23
C LEU A 37 -29.99 6.19 -19.62
N ALA A 38 -29.76 6.91 -20.72
CA ALA A 38 -29.92 6.34 -22.05
C ALA A 38 -28.97 5.15 -22.25
N LEU A 39 -29.44 4.10 -22.93
CA LEU A 39 -28.68 2.85 -23.10
C LEU A 39 -27.24 3.07 -23.62
N PRO A 40 -26.98 3.95 -24.62
CA PRO A 40 -25.62 4.23 -25.07
C PRO A 40 -24.73 4.82 -23.96
N GLN A 41 -25.26 5.72 -23.13
CA GLN A 41 -24.50 6.33 -22.03
C GLN A 41 -24.18 5.33 -20.92
N LEU A 42 -25.11 4.43 -20.61
CA LEU A 42 -24.85 3.34 -19.67
C LEU A 42 -23.74 2.42 -20.19
N GLN A 43 -23.76 2.07 -21.48
CA GLN A 43 -22.72 1.25 -22.11
C GLN A 43 -21.35 1.95 -22.11
N THR A 44 -21.30 3.25 -22.42
CA THR A 44 -20.08 4.06 -22.34
C THR A 44 -19.53 4.10 -20.91
N LEU A 45 -20.38 4.31 -19.91
CA LEU A 45 -19.97 4.31 -18.50
C LEU A 45 -19.44 2.95 -18.05
N ALA A 46 -20.08 1.85 -18.47
CA ALA A 46 -19.63 0.50 -18.18
C ALA A 46 -18.25 0.20 -18.82
N ALA A 47 -18.05 0.58 -20.08
CA ALA A 47 -16.78 0.41 -20.77
C ALA A 47 -15.66 1.22 -20.09
N SER A 48 -15.92 2.48 -19.75
CA SER A 48 -14.98 3.34 -19.03
C SER A 48 -14.59 2.74 -17.67
N ALA A 49 -15.58 2.26 -16.90
CA ALA A 49 -15.33 1.61 -15.62
C ALA A 49 -14.49 0.33 -15.76
N GLY A 50 -14.72 -0.47 -16.82
CA GLY A 50 -13.91 -1.64 -17.15
C GLY A 50 -12.45 -1.27 -17.45
N THR A 51 -12.22 -0.30 -18.33
CA THR A 51 -10.88 0.18 -18.66
C THR A 51 -10.12 0.69 -17.44
N LEU A 52 -10.78 1.40 -16.53
CA LEU A 52 -10.15 1.93 -15.32
C LEU A 52 -9.86 0.85 -14.27
N LEU A 53 -10.66 -0.22 -14.21
CA LEU A 53 -10.32 -1.39 -13.40
C LEU A 53 -9.03 -2.05 -13.92
N ASP A 54 -8.93 -2.25 -15.23
CA ASP A 54 -7.74 -2.85 -15.85
C ASP A 54 -6.52 -1.97 -15.63
N ALA A 55 -6.65 -0.64 -15.75
CA ALA A 55 -5.58 0.30 -15.47
C ALA A 55 -5.03 0.16 -14.03
N VAL A 56 -5.90 -0.05 -13.04
CA VAL A 56 -5.48 -0.32 -11.65
C VAL A 56 -4.69 -1.63 -11.58
N TYR A 57 -5.17 -2.70 -12.22
CA TYR A 57 -4.47 -3.99 -12.20
C TYR A 57 -3.11 -3.91 -12.88
N THR A 58 -3.03 -3.22 -14.03
CA THR A 58 -1.77 -2.97 -14.74
C THR A 58 -0.79 -2.17 -13.90
N ALA A 59 -1.24 -1.15 -13.16
CA ALA A 59 -0.39 -0.35 -12.28
C ALA A 59 -0.01 -1.06 -10.96
N GLN A 60 -0.83 -2.01 -10.50
CA GLN A 60 -0.58 -2.75 -9.26
C GLN A 60 0.61 -3.71 -9.40
N ALA A 61 0.77 -4.34 -10.56
CA ALA A 61 1.87 -5.29 -10.82
C ALA A 61 3.27 -4.70 -10.61
N PRO A 62 3.67 -3.57 -11.27
CA PRO A 62 4.98 -2.97 -11.07
C PRO A 62 5.18 -2.44 -9.64
N TYR A 63 4.12 -1.93 -8.99
CA TYR A 63 4.20 -1.54 -7.58
C TYR A 63 4.53 -2.73 -6.68
N ASN A 64 3.81 -3.86 -6.83
CA ASN A 64 4.07 -5.06 -6.04
C ASN A 64 5.49 -5.60 -6.28
N ALA A 65 5.95 -5.60 -7.54
CA ALA A 65 7.30 -6.03 -7.89
C ALA A 65 8.36 -5.13 -7.23
N ALA A 66 8.17 -3.81 -7.24
CA ALA A 66 9.07 -2.86 -6.58
C ALA A 66 9.11 -3.06 -5.06
N VAL A 67 7.95 -3.27 -4.42
CA VAL A 67 7.85 -3.56 -2.99
C VAL A 67 8.60 -4.83 -2.63
N ALA A 68 8.37 -5.92 -3.37
CA ALA A 68 9.06 -7.19 -3.15
C ALA A 68 10.58 -7.07 -3.33
N ALA A 69 11.03 -6.37 -4.39
CA ALA A 69 12.45 -6.14 -4.63
C ALA A 69 13.12 -5.34 -3.49
N ARG A 70 12.43 -4.31 -2.96
CA ARG A 70 12.90 -3.55 -1.80
C ARG A 70 12.98 -4.43 -0.55
N GLU A 71 11.95 -5.22 -0.27
CA GLU A 71 11.93 -6.14 0.88
C GLU A 71 13.11 -7.10 0.85
N VAL A 72 13.36 -7.73 -0.31
CA VAL A 72 14.49 -8.64 -0.52
C VAL A 72 15.83 -7.93 -0.31
N ALA A 73 16.01 -6.73 -0.86
CA ALA A 73 17.27 -5.98 -0.74
C ALA A 73 17.60 -5.58 0.70
N PHE A 74 16.59 -5.21 1.50
CA PHE A 74 16.77 -4.78 2.89
C PHE A 74 16.81 -5.93 3.91
N ALA A 75 16.41 -7.15 3.54
CA ALA A 75 16.40 -8.32 4.41
C ALA A 75 17.79 -8.66 5.00
N PRO A 76 18.90 -8.71 4.22
CA PRO A 76 20.22 -9.06 4.76
C PRO A 76 20.91 -7.91 5.52
N LEU A 77 20.43 -6.67 5.42
CA LEU A 77 21.14 -5.47 5.88
C LEU A 77 21.57 -5.54 7.36
N SER A 78 20.70 -5.99 8.26
CA SER A 78 21.02 -6.08 9.69
C SER A 78 22.11 -7.12 9.99
N LYS A 79 22.16 -8.22 9.22
CA LYS A 79 23.21 -9.24 9.34
C LYS A 79 24.54 -8.71 8.83
N LEU A 80 24.53 -8.02 7.69
CA LEU A 80 25.72 -7.35 7.14
C LEU A 80 26.30 -6.33 8.11
N VAL A 81 25.47 -5.41 8.64
CA VAL A 81 25.90 -4.41 9.64
C VAL A 81 26.52 -5.09 10.86
N THR A 82 26.00 -6.25 11.27
CA THR A 82 26.59 -7.01 12.38
C THR A 82 27.98 -7.54 12.04
N ARG A 83 28.19 -8.10 10.83
CA ARG A 83 29.50 -8.53 10.36
C ARG A 83 30.50 -7.38 10.28
N VAL A 84 30.08 -6.24 9.75
CA VAL A 84 30.92 -5.03 9.67
C VAL A 84 31.33 -4.56 11.08
N MET A 85 30.41 -4.51 12.03
CA MET A 85 30.74 -4.16 13.42
C MET A 85 31.69 -5.17 14.06
N SER A 86 31.56 -6.47 13.76
CA SER A 86 32.50 -7.48 14.26
C SER A 86 33.89 -7.30 13.68
N PHE A 87 34.00 -6.99 12.38
CA PHE A 87 35.28 -6.67 11.75
C PHE A 87 35.90 -5.44 12.40
N LEU A 88 35.14 -4.34 12.52
CA LEU A 88 35.60 -3.09 13.12
C LEU A 88 36.15 -3.30 14.54
N LYS A 89 35.50 -4.16 15.33
CA LYS A 89 35.97 -4.53 16.68
C LYS A 89 37.35 -5.20 16.67
N ALA A 90 37.65 -5.97 15.63
CA ALA A 90 38.93 -6.67 15.46
C ALA A 90 40.01 -5.78 14.80
N SER A 91 39.64 -4.63 14.23
CA SER A 91 40.56 -3.73 13.51
C SER A 91 41.50 -2.91 14.42
N GLY A 92 41.40 -3.04 15.75
CA GLY A 92 42.25 -2.29 16.69
C GLY A 92 41.87 -0.81 16.87
N VAL A 93 40.63 -0.44 16.57
CA VAL A 93 40.09 0.89 16.89
C VAL A 93 39.91 1.07 18.41
N THR A 94 39.89 2.32 18.87
CA THR A 94 39.59 2.61 20.29
C THR A 94 38.12 2.34 20.61
N PRO A 95 37.77 2.11 21.89
CA PRO A 95 36.38 1.95 22.30
C PRO A 95 35.47 3.12 21.89
N GLU A 96 35.98 4.36 21.95
CA GLU A 96 35.24 5.57 21.60
C GLU A 96 34.89 5.60 20.11
N VAL A 97 35.85 5.23 19.25
CA VAL A 97 35.62 5.11 17.80
C VAL A 97 34.60 4.00 17.53
N TYR A 98 34.73 2.84 18.17
CA TYR A 98 33.78 1.74 18.02
C TYR A 98 32.35 2.15 18.42
N ASP A 99 32.20 2.81 19.57
CA ASP A 99 30.89 3.23 20.10
C ASP A 99 30.21 4.29 19.24
N SER A 100 30.99 5.17 18.60
CA SER A 100 30.48 6.15 17.65
C SER A 100 29.77 5.47 16.46
N VAL A 101 30.39 4.42 15.90
CA VAL A 101 29.82 3.63 14.78
C VAL A 101 28.68 2.74 15.26
N LEU A 102 28.80 2.15 16.45
CA LEU A 102 27.79 1.29 17.06
C LEU A 102 26.44 2.02 17.22
N THR A 103 26.48 3.31 17.55
CA THR A 103 25.27 4.14 17.71
C THR A 103 24.46 4.21 16.41
N VAL A 104 25.13 4.37 15.26
CA VAL A 104 24.48 4.35 13.94
C VAL A 104 24.04 2.93 13.56
N ALA A 105 24.89 1.94 13.82
CA ALA A 105 24.58 0.53 13.56
C ALA A 105 23.31 0.05 14.30
N ARG A 106 23.08 0.53 15.53
CA ARG A 106 21.87 0.24 16.30
C ARG A 106 20.61 0.77 15.62
N LYS A 107 20.65 1.96 15.01
CA LYS A 107 19.51 2.53 14.26
C LYS A 107 19.13 1.70 13.05
N ILE A 108 20.12 1.24 12.27
CA ILE A 108 19.89 0.39 11.08
C ILE A 108 19.25 -0.95 11.46
N LYS A 109 19.61 -1.49 12.63
CA LYS A 109 19.13 -2.78 13.15
C LYS A 109 17.86 -2.70 14.00
N GLY A 110 17.39 -1.50 14.35
CA GLY A 110 16.27 -1.30 15.28
C GLY A 110 16.60 -1.66 16.73
N ALA A 111 17.88 -1.68 17.11
CA ALA A 111 18.31 -2.00 18.46
C ALA A 111 18.34 -0.73 19.35
N ARG A 112 17.95 -0.87 20.62
CA ARG A 112 18.05 0.23 21.61
C ARG A 112 19.45 0.31 22.22
N ALA A 113 19.84 1.51 22.63
CA ALA A 113 21.05 1.72 23.43
C ALA A 113 20.87 1.19 24.87
N SER A 114 19.68 1.41 25.45
CA SER A 114 19.31 0.95 26.79
C SER A 114 18.23 -0.13 26.71
N ALA A 115 18.30 -1.11 27.62
CA ALA A 115 17.22 -2.09 27.79
C ALA A 115 15.91 -1.37 28.15
N LYS A 116 14.77 -1.91 27.72
CA LYS A 116 13.47 -1.44 28.26
C LYS A 116 13.50 -1.66 29.78
N PRO A 117 13.03 -0.69 30.59
CA PRO A 117 12.78 -0.94 32.00
C PRO A 117 11.89 -2.18 32.13
N LYS A 118 12.26 -3.12 32.99
CA LYS A 118 11.38 -4.24 33.33
C LYS A 118 10.22 -3.66 34.13
N THR A 119 8.99 -3.97 33.75
CA THR A 119 7.86 -3.87 34.68
C THR A 119 8.13 -4.92 35.76
N VAL A 120 8.37 -4.47 37.00
CA VAL A 120 8.49 -5.39 38.13
C VAL A 120 7.05 -5.78 38.50
N PRO A 121 6.67 -7.07 38.52
CA PRO A 121 5.39 -7.48 39.09
C PRO A 121 5.43 -7.12 40.58
N ALA A 122 4.40 -6.46 41.10
CA ALA A 122 4.28 -6.18 42.53
C ALA A 122 4.25 -7.53 43.28
N ASP A 123 5.33 -7.85 43.99
CA ASP A 123 5.32 -8.91 44.99
C ASP A 123 5.11 -8.22 46.35
N GLY A 124 3.96 -8.49 46.97
CA GLY A 124 3.61 -7.97 48.30
C GLY A 124 2.99 -6.57 48.34
N GLY A 125 1.68 -6.48 48.06
CA GLY A 125 0.78 -5.47 48.65
C GLY A 125 0.96 -3.99 48.26
N GLU A 126 1.97 -3.61 47.49
CA GLU A 126 2.14 -2.24 46.99
C GLU A 126 1.44 -2.04 45.63
N GLU A 127 0.85 -0.86 45.42
CA GLU A 127 0.21 -0.50 44.15
C GLU A 127 1.19 -0.65 42.98
N PRO A 128 0.76 -1.17 41.82
CA PRO A 128 1.64 -1.33 40.67
C PRO A 128 2.21 0.03 40.27
N VAL A 129 3.55 0.13 40.24
CA VAL A 129 4.26 1.31 39.71
C VAL A 129 3.74 1.56 38.30
N ALA A 130 3.14 2.73 38.07
CA ALA A 130 2.53 3.10 36.80
C ALA A 130 3.47 2.76 35.64
N GLU A 131 2.94 2.09 34.60
CA GLU A 131 3.71 1.78 33.40
C GLU A 131 4.46 3.03 32.92
N VAL A 132 5.79 3.00 32.97
CA VAL A 132 6.60 4.07 32.41
C VAL A 132 6.33 4.08 30.91
N ARG A 133 5.47 5.00 30.45
CA ARG A 133 5.18 5.23 29.03
C ARG A 133 6.48 5.56 28.31
N THR A 134 7.10 4.56 27.69
CA THR A 134 8.28 4.78 26.85
C THR A 134 7.84 5.15 25.44
N VAL A 135 8.28 6.29 24.93
CA VAL A 135 8.06 6.66 23.53
C VAL A 135 8.88 5.74 22.62
N SER A 136 8.28 5.28 21.52
CA SER A 136 9.01 4.54 20.50
C SER A 136 9.91 5.50 19.72
N SER A 137 11.22 5.31 19.79
CA SER A 137 12.23 6.08 19.05
C SER A 137 12.80 5.27 17.87
N SER A 138 12.07 4.25 17.40
CA SER A 138 12.54 3.34 16.36
C SER A 138 12.55 4.02 15.00
N GLN A 139 13.69 4.00 14.31
CA GLN A 139 13.88 4.56 12.97
C GLN A 139 13.91 3.44 11.90
N MET A 140 12.90 2.56 11.91
CA MET A 140 12.91 1.33 11.13
C MET A 140 12.28 1.41 9.74
N SER A 141 11.86 2.59 9.29
CA SER A 141 11.42 2.79 7.91
C SER A 141 12.56 2.52 6.93
N TYR A 142 12.24 2.14 5.69
CA TYR A 142 13.25 1.90 4.66
C TYR A 142 14.10 3.14 4.38
N ASP A 143 13.51 4.33 4.41
CA ASP A 143 14.23 5.61 4.23
C ASP A 143 15.18 5.86 5.40
N SER A 144 14.73 5.69 6.64
CA SER A 144 15.61 5.86 7.81
C SER A 144 16.75 4.84 7.85
N ARG A 145 16.50 3.59 7.43
CA ARG A 145 17.56 2.57 7.36
C ARG A 145 18.58 2.88 6.28
N GLU A 146 18.14 3.34 5.10
CA GLU A 146 19.00 3.76 4.00
C GLU A 146 19.87 4.95 4.40
N GLU A 147 19.26 6.01 4.95
CA GLU A 147 19.97 7.19 5.42
C GLU A 147 21.02 6.85 6.49
N ASN A 148 20.64 6.04 7.49
CA ASN A 148 21.57 5.61 8.53
C ASN A 148 22.67 4.68 7.98
N PHE A 149 22.40 3.88 6.95
CA PHE A 149 23.42 3.07 6.28
C PHE A 149 24.42 3.93 5.52
N GLY A 150 23.98 4.99 4.84
CA GLY A 150 24.87 5.99 4.24
C GLY A 150 25.79 6.65 5.27
N ARG A 151 25.24 7.09 6.42
CA ARG A 151 26.05 7.61 7.54
C ARG A 151 27.05 6.59 8.07
N PHE A 152 26.62 5.32 8.19
CA PHE A 152 27.48 4.23 8.65
C PHE A 152 28.67 4.02 7.71
N ILE A 153 28.45 4.04 6.38
CA ILE A 153 29.51 3.93 5.37
C ILE A 153 30.50 5.11 5.47
N GLN A 154 30.00 6.34 5.61
CA GLN A 154 30.85 7.53 5.75
C GLN A 154 31.74 7.45 7.00
N LEU A 155 31.22 6.95 8.12
CA LEU A 155 32.03 6.74 9.33
C LEU A 155 33.12 5.70 9.10
N LEU A 156 32.81 4.58 8.45
CA LEU A 156 33.80 3.54 8.16
C LEU A 156 34.90 4.05 7.23
N ALA A 157 34.55 4.82 6.19
CA ALA A 157 35.50 5.41 5.26
C ALA A 157 36.49 6.38 5.93
N ALA A 158 36.08 7.00 7.04
CA ALA A 158 36.92 7.92 7.81
C ALA A 158 37.86 7.22 8.82
N ILE A 159 37.75 5.90 9.00
CA ILE A 159 38.53 5.12 9.97
C ILE A 159 39.68 4.40 9.24
N PRO A 160 40.95 4.83 9.39
CA PRO A 160 42.08 4.21 8.69
C PRO A 160 42.27 2.73 9.01
N GLN A 161 41.91 2.30 10.22
CA GLN A 161 42.02 0.91 10.67
C GLN A 161 40.98 0.00 10.00
N TYR A 162 39.91 0.54 9.43
CA TYR A 162 38.89 -0.24 8.75
C TYR A 162 39.35 -0.59 7.32
N ALA A 163 40.15 -1.64 7.21
CA ALA A 163 40.74 -2.13 5.95
C ALA A 163 40.45 -3.63 5.72
N PRO A 164 39.20 -4.01 5.42
CA PRO A 164 38.85 -5.41 5.17
C PRO A 164 39.40 -5.95 3.85
N ASN A 165 39.82 -7.21 3.87
CA ASN A 165 40.22 -7.94 2.67
C ASN A 165 39.01 -8.62 2.02
N GLU A 166 37.96 -8.89 2.79
CA GLU A 166 36.72 -9.48 2.33
C GLU A 166 35.92 -8.45 1.52
N GLU A 167 35.74 -8.71 0.23
CA GLU A 167 35.07 -7.82 -0.72
C GLU A 167 33.71 -7.31 -0.22
N GLU A 168 32.88 -8.17 0.37
CA GLU A 168 31.56 -7.82 0.90
C GLU A 168 31.58 -6.77 2.03
N LEU A 169 32.72 -6.62 2.72
CA LEU A 169 32.88 -5.67 3.82
C LEU A 169 33.59 -4.39 3.37
N GLN A 170 34.13 -4.34 2.15
CA GLN A 170 34.83 -3.15 1.67
C GLN A 170 33.88 -1.96 1.51
N VAL A 171 34.39 -0.77 1.80
CA VAL A 171 33.62 0.49 1.70
C VAL A 171 33.02 0.67 0.31
N ALA A 172 33.74 0.27 -0.75
CA ALA A 172 33.24 0.31 -2.13
C ALA A 172 31.98 -0.55 -2.31
N THR A 173 32.01 -1.80 -1.86
CA THR A 173 30.87 -2.73 -1.93
C THR A 173 29.70 -2.26 -1.07
N LEU A 174 29.96 -1.78 0.14
CA LEU A 174 28.93 -1.21 1.01
C LEU A 174 28.28 0.03 0.38
N THR A 175 29.07 0.87 -0.30
CA THR A 175 28.57 2.05 -1.04
C THR A 175 27.66 1.63 -2.18
N ALA A 176 28.08 0.68 -3.02
CA ALA A 176 27.26 0.14 -4.10
C ALA A 176 25.93 -0.45 -3.57
N GLN A 177 25.99 -1.13 -2.42
CA GLN A 177 24.77 -1.62 -1.76
C GLN A 177 23.89 -0.48 -1.25
N GLY A 178 24.46 0.60 -0.70
CA GLY A 178 23.70 1.78 -0.30
C GLY A 178 22.97 2.44 -1.48
N GLU A 179 23.63 2.52 -2.64
CA GLU A 179 23.03 3.02 -3.88
C GLU A 179 21.92 2.12 -4.40
N ASP A 180 22.09 0.79 -4.35
CA ASP A 180 21.01 -0.16 -4.70
C ASP A 180 19.79 0.02 -3.79
N LEU A 181 19.98 0.09 -2.46
CA LEU A 181 18.90 0.30 -1.50
C LEU A 181 18.13 1.61 -1.79
N LYS A 182 18.86 2.70 -2.08
CA LYS A 182 18.28 3.98 -2.49
C LYS A 182 17.48 3.85 -3.79
N ALA A 183 18.00 3.13 -4.77
CA ALA A 183 17.30 2.87 -6.03
C ALA A 183 16.02 2.04 -5.81
N LYS A 184 16.03 1.03 -4.93
CA LYS A 184 14.82 0.26 -4.59
C LYS A 184 13.76 1.11 -3.90
N ASN A 185 14.15 2.03 -3.01
CA ASN A 185 13.22 2.98 -2.39
C ASN A 185 12.58 3.88 -3.46
N ALA A 186 13.39 4.47 -4.35
CA ALA A 186 12.90 5.31 -5.43
C ALA A 186 11.96 4.55 -6.38
N ALA A 187 12.25 3.28 -6.69
CA ALA A 187 11.39 2.45 -7.53
C ALA A 187 9.98 2.27 -6.95
N VAL A 188 9.86 2.06 -5.64
CA VAL A 188 8.55 1.96 -4.97
C VAL A 188 7.79 3.28 -5.03
N ILE A 189 8.46 4.40 -4.78
CA ILE A 189 7.87 5.74 -4.88
C ILE A 189 7.35 5.98 -6.30
N ASN A 190 8.19 5.74 -7.30
CA ASN A 190 7.83 5.95 -8.70
C ASN A 190 6.67 5.06 -9.15
N ALA A 191 6.61 3.81 -8.69
CA ALA A 191 5.52 2.90 -9.01
C ALA A 191 4.21 3.21 -8.24
N SER A 192 4.29 3.89 -7.10
CA SER A 192 3.11 4.25 -6.29
C SER A 192 2.23 5.32 -6.95
N VAL A 193 2.84 6.26 -7.68
CA VAL A 193 2.12 7.38 -8.30
C VAL A 193 1.14 6.91 -9.39
N PRO A 194 1.54 6.10 -10.39
CA PRO A 194 0.60 5.57 -11.38
C PRO A 194 -0.53 4.75 -10.75
N LEU A 195 -0.23 3.94 -9.72
CA LEU A 195 -1.23 3.15 -9.01
C LEU A 195 -2.24 4.05 -8.27
N SER A 196 -1.77 5.10 -7.61
CA SER A 196 -2.62 6.09 -6.95
C SER A 196 -3.53 6.79 -7.94
N ASN A 197 -2.98 7.28 -9.05
CA ASN A 197 -3.75 7.98 -10.09
C ASN A 197 -4.81 7.07 -10.73
N ALA A 198 -4.46 5.80 -11.01
CA ALA A 198 -5.41 4.82 -11.54
C ALA A 198 -6.56 4.56 -10.56
N ARG A 199 -6.28 4.49 -9.25
CA ARG A 199 -7.31 4.31 -8.21
C ARG A 199 -8.22 5.53 -8.13
N ILE A 200 -7.67 6.74 -8.15
CA ILE A 200 -8.45 8.00 -8.18
C ILE A 200 -9.39 8.02 -9.38
N ALA A 201 -8.88 7.80 -10.60
CA ALA A 201 -9.70 7.82 -11.81
C ALA A 201 -10.81 6.76 -11.79
N ARG A 202 -10.50 5.54 -11.31
CA ARG A 202 -11.51 4.49 -11.10
C ARG A 202 -12.59 4.95 -10.12
N ASP A 203 -12.20 5.55 -8.99
CA ASP A 203 -13.14 5.95 -7.94
C ASP A 203 -14.03 7.13 -8.40
N GLU A 204 -13.48 8.06 -9.20
CA GLU A 204 -14.26 9.10 -9.86
C GLU A 204 -15.37 8.50 -10.74
N VAL A 205 -15.05 7.53 -11.58
CA VAL A 205 -16.06 6.90 -12.46
C VAL A 205 -17.06 6.03 -11.69
N LEU A 206 -16.64 5.35 -10.61
CA LEU A 206 -17.52 4.45 -9.88
C LEU A 206 -18.40 5.15 -8.84
N TYR A 207 -17.89 6.19 -8.19
CA TYR A 207 -18.41 6.67 -6.91
C TYR A 207 -18.71 8.16 -6.83
N THR A 208 -18.43 8.96 -7.87
CA THR A 208 -18.81 10.38 -7.89
C THR A 208 -20.31 10.53 -7.61
N PRO A 209 -20.71 11.42 -6.68
CA PRO A 209 -22.12 11.67 -6.43
C PRO A 209 -22.86 12.05 -7.71
N VAL A 210 -24.06 11.49 -7.90
CA VAL A 210 -24.95 11.74 -9.05
C VAL A 210 -24.49 11.14 -10.38
N SER A 211 -23.22 11.27 -10.76
CA SER A 211 -22.70 10.83 -12.07
C SER A 211 -21.95 9.50 -12.07
N GLY A 212 -21.49 9.04 -10.90
CA GLY A 212 -20.77 7.78 -10.78
C GLY A 212 -21.67 6.56 -11.03
N LEU A 213 -21.07 5.47 -11.49
CA LEU A 213 -21.76 4.23 -11.84
C LEU A 213 -22.75 3.76 -10.78
N CYS A 214 -22.39 3.82 -9.49
CA CYS A 214 -23.29 3.38 -8.43
C CYS A 214 -24.56 4.25 -8.34
N ASP A 215 -24.46 5.57 -8.48
CA ASP A 215 -25.60 6.48 -8.36
C ASP A 215 -26.46 6.45 -9.63
N ILE A 216 -25.83 6.37 -10.81
CA ILE A 216 -26.54 6.14 -12.07
C ILE A 216 -27.34 4.85 -12.00
N ALA A 217 -26.76 3.76 -11.51
CA ALA A 217 -27.44 2.49 -11.37
C ALA A 217 -28.68 2.56 -10.45
N LEU A 218 -28.59 3.29 -9.32
CA LEU A 218 -29.73 3.53 -8.44
C LEU A 218 -30.80 4.39 -9.12
N THR A 219 -30.39 5.37 -9.92
CA THR A 219 -31.31 6.23 -10.68
C THR A 219 -32.04 5.44 -11.77
N VAL A 220 -31.35 4.54 -12.48
CA VAL A 220 -31.97 3.60 -13.43
C VAL A 220 -33.05 2.75 -12.74
N LYS A 221 -32.77 2.24 -11.53
CA LYS A 221 -33.77 1.47 -10.77
C LYS A 221 -35.01 2.29 -10.43
N SER A 222 -34.82 3.52 -9.98
CA SER A 222 -35.92 4.43 -9.70
C SER A 222 -36.76 4.72 -10.95
N TYR A 223 -36.11 4.91 -12.10
CA TYR A 223 -36.79 5.10 -13.39
C TYR A 223 -37.63 3.86 -13.78
N VAL A 224 -37.04 2.67 -13.72
CA VAL A 224 -37.77 1.42 -14.03
C VAL A 224 -38.92 1.19 -13.03
N MET A 225 -38.73 1.54 -11.75
CA MET A 225 -39.81 1.51 -10.76
C MET A 225 -40.95 2.46 -11.16
N ALA A 226 -40.64 3.67 -11.62
CA ALA A 226 -41.63 4.66 -12.01
C ALA A 226 -42.42 4.25 -13.26
N VAL A 227 -41.76 3.66 -14.26
CA VAL A 227 -42.40 3.27 -15.53
C VAL A 227 -43.21 1.98 -15.41
N PHE A 228 -42.67 0.96 -14.74
CA PHE A 228 -43.33 -0.37 -14.66
C PHE A 228 -44.09 -0.59 -13.35
N GLY A 229 -43.82 0.20 -12.31
CA GLY A 229 -44.36 0.02 -10.97
C GLY A 229 -43.49 -0.86 -10.06
N ALA A 230 -43.53 -0.60 -8.75
CA ALA A 230 -42.68 -1.26 -7.75
C ALA A 230 -42.93 -2.77 -7.56
N SER A 231 -44.12 -3.26 -7.91
CA SER A 231 -44.47 -4.70 -7.82
C SER A 231 -44.20 -5.47 -9.12
N SER A 232 -43.77 -4.78 -10.18
CA SER A 232 -43.62 -5.35 -11.52
C SER A 232 -42.51 -6.42 -11.59
N PRO A 233 -42.65 -7.41 -12.50
CA PRO A 233 -41.57 -8.36 -12.79
C PRO A 233 -40.28 -7.66 -13.24
N GLN A 234 -40.37 -6.60 -14.05
CA GLN A 234 -39.24 -5.82 -14.56
C GLN A 234 -38.47 -5.18 -13.41
N TYR A 235 -39.15 -4.45 -12.52
CA TYR A 235 -38.48 -3.86 -11.37
C TYR A 235 -37.86 -4.92 -10.45
N LYS A 236 -38.51 -6.07 -10.25
CA LYS A 236 -37.96 -7.18 -9.43
C LYS A 236 -36.68 -7.79 -10.02
N GLN A 237 -36.49 -7.78 -11.34
CA GLN A 237 -35.26 -8.27 -11.97
C GLN A 237 -34.05 -7.45 -11.55
N ILE A 238 -34.18 -6.12 -11.56
CA ILE A 238 -33.06 -5.21 -11.30
C ILE A 238 -33.00 -4.73 -9.84
N GLY A 239 -34.12 -4.73 -9.11
CA GLY A 239 -34.22 -4.21 -7.75
C GLY A 239 -33.28 -4.93 -6.79
N LYS A 240 -33.10 -6.24 -6.99
CA LYS A 240 -32.20 -7.11 -6.22
C LYS A 240 -30.70 -6.91 -6.48
N LEU A 241 -30.32 -6.26 -7.59
CA LEU A 241 -28.91 -6.00 -7.92
C LEU A 241 -28.31 -5.09 -6.84
N ARG A 242 -27.07 -5.30 -6.39
CA ARG A 242 -26.50 -4.50 -5.28
C ARG A 242 -25.34 -3.66 -5.79
N PHE A 243 -25.38 -2.38 -5.49
CA PHE A 243 -24.30 -1.44 -5.77
C PHE A 243 -23.80 -0.88 -4.44
N THR A 244 -22.51 -1.06 -4.16
CA THR A 244 -21.90 -0.66 -2.89
C THR A 244 -20.81 0.37 -3.14
N LYS A 245 -20.94 1.56 -2.55
CA LYS A 245 -19.84 2.52 -2.51
C LYS A 245 -18.79 1.99 -1.53
N GLN A 246 -17.58 1.75 -2.03
CA GLN A 246 -16.48 1.30 -1.18
C GLN A 246 -15.93 2.50 -0.40
N LYS A 247 -15.44 2.27 0.83
CA LYS A 247 -14.70 3.31 1.55
C LYS A 247 -13.39 3.56 0.80
N ILE A 248 -13.20 4.82 0.40
CA ILE A 248 -12.02 5.33 -0.29
C ILE A 248 -10.89 5.48 0.74
#